data_AF-Q9RBS4-F1
#
_entry.id   AF-Q9RBS4-F1
#
_cell.length_a   1.000
_cell.length_b   1.000
_cell.length_c   1.000
_cell.angle_alpha   90.00
_cell.angle_beta   90.00
_cell.angle_gamma   90.00
#
_symmetry.space_group_name_H-M   'P 1'
#
loop_
_entity.id
_entity.type
_entity.pdbx_description
1 polymer ?
#
loop_
_entity_poly.entity_id
_entity_poly.type
_entity_poly.pdbx_seq_one_letter_code
_entity_poly.pdbx_strand_id
1 'polypeptide(L)'
;MKLYYSPGACSLSPHIALREAGLNFELVQVDLASKKTASGQDYLEINPAGYVPCLQLDDGRTLTEGPAIVQYVADQVPGKQLAPANGSFERYHLQQWLNFISSELHKSFSPLFNPASSDEWKNAVRQSLNTRLGQVARQLEHAPYLLGDQLSVAD
;
A
#
# COMPACT_ATOMS: atom_id res chain seq x y z
N MET A 1 0.28 -15.98 -8.16
CA MET A 1 -0.06 -15.39 -6.84
C MET A 1 -1.45 -14.78 -6.85
N LYS A 2 -2.09 -14.60 -5.69
CA LYS A 2 -3.42 -13.97 -5.55
C LYS A 2 -3.33 -12.69 -4.72
N LEU A 3 -3.91 -11.60 -5.21
CA LEU A 3 -4.05 -10.35 -4.46
C LEU A 3 -5.51 -10.19 -4.02
N TYR A 4 -5.73 -10.25 -2.70
CA TYR A 4 -7.01 -9.92 -2.09
C TYR A 4 -7.16 -8.40 -2.00
N TYR A 5 -8.21 -7.86 -2.62
CA TYR A 5 -8.38 -6.42 -2.81
C TYR A 5 -9.84 -5.98 -2.65
N SER A 6 -10.05 -4.67 -2.50
CA SER A 6 -11.37 -4.04 -2.62
C SER A 6 -11.26 -2.82 -3.54
N PRO A 7 -12.20 -2.60 -4.49
CA PRO A 7 -12.13 -1.47 -5.42
C PRO A 7 -12.00 -0.12 -4.70
N GLY A 8 -11.02 0.69 -5.10
CA GLY A 8 -10.76 2.02 -4.51
C GLY A 8 -10.03 2.01 -3.16
N ALA A 9 -9.80 0.85 -2.55
CA ALA A 9 -9.04 0.74 -1.30
C ALA A 9 -7.53 0.84 -1.54
N CYS A 10 -6.76 0.93 -0.45
CA CYS A 10 -5.29 0.96 -0.46
C CYS A 10 -4.65 -0.27 -1.14
N SER A 11 -5.40 -1.37 -1.33
CA SER A 11 -5.01 -2.52 -2.14
C SER A 11 -4.73 -2.20 -3.61
N LEU A 12 -5.09 -1.00 -4.09
CA LEU A 12 -4.71 -0.51 -5.42
C LEU A 12 -3.18 -0.36 -5.57
N SER A 13 -2.46 0.00 -4.51
CA SER A 13 -0.99 0.13 -4.56
C SER A 13 -0.29 -1.17 -4.96
N PRO A 14 -0.46 -2.30 -4.25
CA PRO A 14 0.13 -3.57 -4.69
C PRO A 14 -0.46 -4.11 -5.98
N HIS A 15 -1.69 -3.73 -6.34
CA HIS A 15 -2.26 -4.06 -7.65
C HIS A 15 -1.46 -3.41 -8.78
N ILE A 16 -1.18 -2.11 -8.67
CA ILE A 16 -0.34 -1.39 -9.64
C ILE A 16 1.07 -1.97 -9.65
N ALA A 17 1.68 -2.19 -8.47
CA ALA A 17 3.02 -2.75 -8.37
C ALA A 17 3.15 -4.12 -9.06
N LEU A 18 2.16 -5.01 -8.93
CA LEU A 18 2.15 -6.31 -9.62
C LEU A 18 2.10 -6.17 -11.14
N ARG A 19 1.34 -5.20 -11.65
CA ARG A 19 1.27 -4.91 -13.09
C ARG A 19 2.59 -4.33 -13.60
N GLU A 20 3.15 -3.34 -12.92
CA GLU A 20 4.45 -2.76 -13.24
C GLU A 20 5.56 -3.82 -13.22
N ALA A 21 5.51 -4.73 -12.24
CA ALA A 21 6.42 -5.86 -12.13
C ALA A 21 6.26 -6.87 -13.28
N GLY A 22 5.13 -6.87 -14.00
CA GLY A 22 4.85 -7.83 -15.07
C GLY A 22 4.69 -9.27 -14.57
N LEU A 23 4.30 -9.44 -13.30
CA LEU A 23 4.13 -10.77 -12.69
C LEU A 23 2.76 -11.34 -13.03
N ASN A 24 2.65 -12.67 -12.99
CA ASN A 24 1.36 -13.36 -13.11
C ASN A 24 0.63 -13.32 -11.77
N PHE A 25 -0.58 -12.75 -11.75
CA PHE A 25 -1.41 -12.72 -10.55
C PHE A 25 -2.91 -12.74 -10.88
N GLU A 26 -3.69 -13.17 -9.89
CA GLU A 26 -5.15 -13.12 -9.90
C GLU A 26 -5.63 -12.08 -8.88
N LEU A 27 -6.68 -11.33 -9.24
CA LEU A 27 -7.36 -10.43 -8.31
C LEU A 27 -8.53 -11.16 -7.66
N VAL A 28 -8.54 -11.20 -6.32
CA VAL A 28 -9.65 -11.76 -5.56
C VAL A 28 -10.35 -10.64 -4.79
N GLN A 29 -11.52 -10.25 -5.26
CA GLN A 29 -12.28 -9.19 -4.59
C GLN A 29 -12.77 -9.65 -3.21
N VAL A 30 -12.72 -8.75 -2.24
CA VAL A 30 -13.22 -8.93 -0.88
C VAL A 30 -14.28 -7.87 -0.58
N ASP A 31 -15.43 -8.31 -0.10
CA ASP A 31 -16.41 -7.44 0.54
C ASP A 31 -15.97 -7.16 1.99
N LEU A 32 -15.55 -5.91 2.24
CA LEU A 32 -15.05 -5.49 3.55
C LEU A 32 -16.14 -5.35 4.61
N ALA A 33 -17.42 -5.30 4.24
CA ALA A 33 -18.53 -5.27 5.18
C ALA A 33 -18.85 -6.68 5.69
N SER A 34 -19.01 -7.65 4.77
CA SER A 34 -19.32 -9.04 5.15
C SER A 34 -18.10 -9.90 5.45
N LYS A 35 -16.89 -9.42 5.17
CA LYS A 35 -15.61 -10.17 5.27
C LYS A 35 -15.61 -11.46 4.45
N LYS A 36 -16.18 -11.40 3.25
CA LYS A 36 -16.20 -12.54 2.31
C LYS A 36 -15.44 -12.22 1.03
N THR A 37 -14.77 -13.22 0.50
CA THR A 37 -14.17 -13.17 -0.84
C THR A 37 -15.24 -13.32 -1.92
N ALA A 38 -14.91 -13.01 -3.18
CA ALA A 38 -15.81 -13.17 -4.33
C ALA A 38 -16.29 -14.61 -4.55
N SER A 39 -15.51 -15.61 -4.09
CA SER A 39 -15.91 -17.03 -4.11
C SER A 39 -16.75 -17.45 -2.90
N GLY A 40 -17.02 -16.54 -1.96
CA GLY A 40 -17.83 -16.78 -0.76
C GLY A 40 -17.04 -17.31 0.45
N GLN A 41 -15.73 -17.54 0.33
CA GLN A 41 -14.87 -17.95 1.45
C GLN A 41 -14.81 -16.85 2.52
N ASP A 42 -14.76 -17.25 3.79
CA ASP A 42 -14.49 -16.36 4.92
C ASP A 42 -13.08 -15.77 4.78
N TYR A 43 -13.01 -14.45 4.61
CA TYR A 43 -11.73 -13.75 4.45
C TYR A 43 -10.94 -13.68 5.76
N LEU A 44 -11.58 -13.85 6.92
CA LEU A 44 -10.89 -13.85 8.20
C LEU A 44 -10.00 -15.08 8.39
N GLU A 45 -10.28 -16.18 7.68
CA GLU A 45 -9.40 -17.35 7.62
C GLU A 45 -8.10 -17.06 6.85
N ILE A 46 -8.11 -16.06 5.95
CA ILE A 46 -6.96 -15.67 5.12
C ILE A 46 -6.18 -14.54 5.79
N ASN A 47 -6.87 -13.50 6.25
CA ASN A 47 -6.31 -12.40 7.03
C ASN A 47 -7.17 -12.16 8.28
N PRO A 48 -6.74 -12.62 9.47
CA PRO A 48 -7.48 -12.42 10.71
C PRO A 48 -7.78 -10.95 11.05
N ALA A 49 -6.99 -10.01 10.53
CA ALA A 49 -7.23 -8.58 10.74
C ALA A 49 -8.35 -8.00 9.85
N GLY A 50 -8.80 -8.76 8.84
CA GLY A 50 -9.99 -8.46 8.05
C GLY A 50 -9.89 -7.28 7.08
N TYR A 51 -8.70 -6.73 6.86
CA TYR A 51 -8.44 -5.68 5.87
C TYR A 51 -7.69 -6.19 4.64
N VAL A 52 -7.75 -5.42 3.57
CA VAL A 52 -6.94 -5.56 2.36
C VAL A 52 -5.84 -4.49 2.36
N PRO A 53 -4.73 -4.66 1.63
CA PRO A 53 -4.37 -5.82 0.82
C PRO A 53 -3.91 -7.05 1.63
N CYS A 54 -4.05 -8.22 1.04
CA CYS A 54 -3.34 -9.45 1.42
C CYS A 54 -2.84 -10.13 0.15
N LEU A 55 -1.57 -10.52 0.11
CA LEU A 55 -0.98 -11.26 -1.00
C LEU A 55 -0.80 -12.72 -0.59
N GLN A 56 -1.39 -13.65 -1.34
CA GLN A 56 -1.14 -15.07 -1.18
C GLN A 56 -0.20 -15.55 -2.28
N LEU A 57 0.91 -16.16 -1.86
CA LEU A 57 1.92 -16.74 -2.73
C LEU A 57 1.46 -18.09 -3.28
N ASP A 58 2.14 -18.58 -4.30
CA ASP A 58 1.76 -19.82 -4.99
C ASP A 58 1.91 -21.07 -4.10
N ASP A 59 2.73 -20.99 -3.05
CA ASP A 59 2.88 -22.03 -2.02
C ASP A 59 1.93 -21.88 -0.83
N GLY A 60 0.94 -20.97 -0.94
CA GLY A 60 -0.11 -20.79 0.05
C GLY A 60 0.23 -19.85 1.20
N ARG A 61 1.50 -19.42 1.35
CA ARG A 61 1.87 -18.40 2.35
C ARG A 61 1.15 -17.08 2.08
N THR A 62 0.78 -16.36 3.13
CA THR A 62 0.15 -15.04 3.05
C THR A 62 1.07 -13.95 3.58
N LEU A 63 1.00 -12.77 2.96
CA LEU A 63 1.70 -11.57 3.38
C LEU A 63 0.71 -10.40 3.43
N THR A 64 0.67 -9.74 4.58
CA THR A 64 -0.13 -8.54 4.83
C THR A 64 0.77 -7.30 4.92
N GLU A 65 0.16 -6.12 5.08
CA GLU A 65 0.80 -4.81 5.05
C GLU A 65 1.28 -4.38 3.66
N GLY A 66 0.67 -3.31 3.12
CA GLY A 66 1.03 -2.72 1.83
C GLY A 66 2.55 -2.52 1.66
N PRO A 67 3.25 -1.86 2.60
CA PRO A 67 4.71 -1.68 2.54
C PRO A 67 5.53 -2.97 2.40
N ALA A 68 5.10 -4.06 3.04
CA ALA A 68 5.79 -5.34 2.94
C ALA A 68 5.48 -6.02 1.60
N ILE A 69 4.21 -6.01 1.20
CA ILE A 69 3.74 -6.60 -0.07
C ILE A 69 4.44 -5.96 -1.27
N VAL A 70 4.49 -4.63 -1.35
CA VAL A 70 5.06 -3.97 -2.53
C VAL A 70 6.58 -4.14 -2.63
N GLN A 71 7.28 -4.22 -1.50
CA GLN A 71 8.70 -4.57 -1.49
C GLN A 71 8.92 -6.02 -1.92
N TYR A 72 8.10 -6.97 -1.45
CA TYR A 72 8.17 -8.36 -1.90
C TYR A 72 8.01 -8.46 -3.42
N VAL A 73 7.01 -7.75 -3.97
CA VAL A 73 6.73 -7.71 -5.42
C VAL A 73 7.91 -7.12 -6.20
N ALA A 74 8.46 -5.98 -5.76
CA ALA A 74 9.60 -5.34 -6.40
C ALA A 74 10.85 -6.24 -6.38
N ASP A 75 11.10 -6.93 -5.27
CA ASP A 75 12.25 -7.82 -5.11
C ASP A 75 12.17 -9.07 -6.02
N GLN A 76 11.01 -9.43 -6.57
CA GLN A 76 10.90 -10.52 -7.56
C GLN A 76 11.48 -10.13 -8.94
N VAL A 77 11.62 -8.83 -9.23
CA VAL A 77 12.00 -8.32 -10.55
C VAL A 77 13.04 -7.19 -10.45
N PRO A 78 14.24 -7.46 -9.90
CA PRO A 78 15.24 -6.42 -9.63
C PRO A 78 15.64 -5.61 -10.88
N GLY A 79 15.55 -6.20 -12.08
CA GLY A 79 15.81 -5.51 -13.35
C GLY A 79 14.83 -4.39 -13.69
N LYS A 80 13.66 -4.33 -13.05
CA LYS A 80 12.68 -3.23 -13.18
C LYS A 80 12.93 -2.08 -12.22
N GLN A 81 13.82 -2.25 -11.24
CA GLN A 81 14.25 -1.21 -10.31
C GLN A 81 13.09 -0.50 -9.57
N LEU A 82 11.97 -1.20 -9.34
CA LEU A 82 10.82 -0.69 -8.57
C LEU A 82 11.13 -0.49 -7.07
N ALA A 83 12.27 -1.01 -6.61
CA ALA A 83 12.84 -0.75 -5.31
C ALA A 83 14.38 -0.77 -5.42
N PRO A 84 15.09 0.08 -4.64
CA PRO A 84 16.54 -0.04 -4.54
C PRO A 84 16.96 -1.39 -3.96
N ALA A 85 18.16 -1.84 -4.34
CA ALA A 85 18.69 -3.13 -3.92
C ALA A 85 18.83 -3.22 -2.39
N ASN A 86 18.48 -4.38 -1.83
CA ASN A 86 18.71 -4.67 -0.41
C ASN A 86 20.20 -4.47 -0.05
N GLY A 87 20.45 -3.87 1.12
CA GLY A 87 21.78 -3.50 1.59
C GLY A 87 22.28 -2.11 1.15
N SER A 88 21.59 -1.45 0.21
CA SER A 88 21.86 -0.05 -0.15
C SER A 88 21.21 0.93 0.84
N PHE A 89 21.77 2.13 0.97
CA PHE A 89 21.14 3.18 1.79
C PHE A 89 19.78 3.62 1.22
N GLU A 90 19.66 3.67 -0.12
CA GLU A 90 18.39 4.02 -0.79
C GLU A 90 17.26 3.03 -0.49
N ARG A 91 17.56 1.77 -0.15
CA ARG A 91 16.52 0.84 0.31
C ARG A 91 15.92 1.26 1.65
N TYR A 92 16.73 1.81 2.56
CA TYR A 92 16.21 2.39 3.81
C TYR A 92 15.44 3.68 3.55
N HIS A 93 15.85 4.47 2.57
CA HIS A 93 15.12 5.67 2.17
C HIS A 93 13.75 5.32 1.54
N LEU A 94 13.68 4.27 0.72
CA LEU A 94 12.42 3.69 0.25
C LEU A 94 11.54 3.28 1.43
N GLN A 95 12.08 2.52 2.37
CA GLN A 95 11.34 2.03 3.54
C GLN A 95 10.85 3.19 4.42
N GLN A 96 11.64 4.27 4.53
CA GLN A 96 11.23 5.50 5.20
C GLN A 96 9.99 6.11 4.53
N TRP A 97 9.98 6.23 3.20
CA TRP A 97 8.83 6.76 2.47
C TRP A 97 7.60 5.85 2.57
N LEU A 98 7.76 4.54 2.41
CA LEU A 98 6.66 3.59 2.59
C LEU A 98 6.06 3.67 3.99
N ASN A 99 6.91 3.80 5.02
CA ASN A 99 6.44 3.96 6.39
C ASN A 99 5.73 5.31 6.59
N PHE A 100 6.29 6.41 6.09
CA PHE A 100 5.67 7.73 6.14
C PHE A 100 4.29 7.75 5.46
N ILE A 101 4.18 7.18 4.26
CA ILE A 101 2.90 7.09 3.54
C ILE A 101 1.91 6.24 4.35
N SER A 102 2.36 5.13 4.92
CA SER A 102 1.51 4.25 5.73
C SER A 102 1.00 4.93 7.00
N SER A 103 1.89 5.51 7.82
CA SER A 103 1.56 6.03 9.15
C SER A 103 1.10 7.48 9.15
N GLU A 104 1.67 8.34 8.31
CA GLU A 104 1.43 9.78 8.36
C GLU A 104 0.40 10.26 7.32
N LEU A 105 0.18 9.50 6.25
CA LEU A 105 -0.84 9.83 5.24
C LEU A 105 -2.03 8.88 5.36
N HIS A 106 -1.84 7.60 5.06
CA HIS A 106 -2.92 6.62 4.98
C HIS A 106 -3.70 6.51 6.31
N LYS A 107 -3.04 6.47 7.47
CA LYS A 107 -3.76 6.51 8.75
C LYS A 107 -4.49 7.83 8.99
N SER A 108 -3.94 8.96 8.58
CA SER A 108 -4.62 10.27 8.75
C SER A 108 -5.87 10.41 7.88
N PHE A 109 -5.96 9.70 6.75
CA PHE A 109 -7.22 9.59 6.00
C PHE A 109 -8.27 8.72 6.70
N SER A 110 -7.88 7.77 7.56
CA SER A 110 -8.80 6.78 8.14
C SER A 110 -10.02 7.39 8.85
N PRO A 111 -9.90 8.43 9.71
CA PRO A 111 -11.07 9.04 10.34
C PRO A 111 -11.98 9.80 9.36
N LEU A 112 -11.47 10.22 8.20
CA LEU A 112 -12.26 10.89 7.18
C LEU A 112 -13.22 9.95 6.45
N PHE A 113 -12.91 8.64 6.43
CA PHE A 113 -13.77 7.59 5.87
C PHE A 113 -14.67 6.91 6.90
N ASN A 114 -14.47 7.19 8.20
CA ASN A 114 -15.32 6.64 9.24
C ASN A 114 -16.51 7.60 9.50
N PRO A 115 -17.76 7.19 9.19
CA PRO A 115 -18.92 8.05 9.42
C PRO A 115 -19.15 8.35 10.90
N ALA A 116 -18.66 7.51 11.82
CA ALA A 116 -18.78 7.70 13.26
C ALA A 116 -17.74 8.66 13.85
N SER A 117 -16.73 9.10 13.09
CA SER A 117 -15.76 10.10 13.57
C SER A 117 -16.41 11.48 13.66
N SER A 118 -16.13 12.20 14.75
CA SER A 118 -16.65 13.55 14.97
C SER A 118 -16.04 14.58 14.01
N ASP A 119 -16.72 15.71 13.82
CA ASP A 119 -16.25 16.76 12.92
C ASP A 119 -14.97 17.43 13.46
N GLU A 120 -14.84 17.58 14.78
CA GLU A 120 -13.64 18.11 15.42
C GLU A 120 -12.43 17.23 15.12
N TRP A 121 -12.59 15.90 15.21
CA TRP A 121 -11.52 14.97 14.86
C TRP A 121 -11.21 14.99 13.36
N LYS A 122 -12.24 14.98 12.50
CA LYS A 122 -12.05 15.08 11.04
C LYS A 122 -11.29 16.36 10.67
N ASN A 123 -11.59 17.48 11.32
CA ASN A 123 -10.88 18.75 11.09
C ASN A 123 -9.43 18.70 11.60
N ALA A 124 -9.18 18.09 12.76
CA ALA A 124 -7.82 17.91 13.28
C ALA A 124 -6.94 17.09 12.32
N VAL A 125 -7.46 15.98 11.77
CA VAL A 125 -6.68 15.18 10.81
C VAL A 125 -6.51 15.86 9.45
N ARG A 126 -7.46 16.70 9.01
CA ARG A 126 -7.28 17.54 7.82
C ARG A 126 -6.10 18.51 7.97
N GLN A 127 -5.92 19.09 9.15
CA GLN A 127 -4.78 19.96 9.45
C GLN A 127 -3.45 19.21 9.38
N SER A 128 -3.39 18.02 9.98
CA SER A 128 -2.21 17.14 9.90
C SER A 128 -1.90 16.73 8.46
N LEU A 129 -2.93 16.33 7.71
CA LEU A 129 -2.80 15.96 6.30
C LEU A 129 -2.26 17.11 5.45
N ASN A 130 -2.74 18.34 5.64
CA ASN A 130 -2.23 19.50 4.89
C ASN A 130 -0.73 19.70 5.11
N THR A 131 -0.27 19.54 6.35
CA THR A 131 1.16 19.62 6.70
C THR A 131 1.97 18.51 6.03
N ARG A 132 1.47 17.25 6.06
CA ARG A 132 2.14 16.08 5.48
C ARG A 132 2.14 16.11 3.96
N LEU A 133 1.04 16.50 3.33
CA LEU A 133 0.95 16.71 1.89
C LEU A 133 1.87 17.83 1.43
N GLY A 134 2.02 18.90 2.21
CA GLY A 134 3.01 19.94 1.93
C GLY A 134 4.45 19.42 1.95
N GLN A 135 4.78 18.45 2.81
CA GLN A 135 6.09 17.81 2.81
C GLN A 135 6.31 16.96 1.54
N VAL A 136 5.32 16.18 1.13
CA VAL A 136 5.39 15.41 -0.13
C VAL A 136 5.50 16.34 -1.33
N ALA A 137 4.71 17.42 -1.36
CA ALA A 137 4.74 18.39 -2.45
C ALA A 137 6.15 18.98 -2.63
N ARG A 138 6.80 19.45 -1.55
CA ARG A 138 8.17 19.97 -1.61
C ARG A 138 9.19 18.94 -2.08
N GLN A 139 9.02 17.67 -1.72
CA GLN A 139 9.89 16.60 -2.25
C GLN A 139 9.77 16.51 -3.78
N LEU A 140 8.54 16.55 -4.29
CA LEU A 140 8.23 16.41 -5.71
C LEU A 140 8.40 17.70 -6.52
N GLU A 141 8.70 18.83 -5.87
CA GLU A 141 9.11 20.07 -6.56
C GLU A 141 10.51 19.96 -7.16
N HIS A 142 11.36 19.10 -6.60
CA HIS A 142 12.78 19.01 -6.96
C HIS A 142 13.15 17.70 -7.67
N ALA A 143 12.26 16.70 -7.64
CA ALA A 143 12.45 15.40 -8.28
C ALA A 143 11.12 14.89 -8.83
N PRO A 144 11.12 14.14 -9.95
CA PRO A 144 9.88 13.58 -10.50
C PRO A 144 9.28 12.47 -9.64
N TYR A 145 10.08 11.80 -8.79
CA TYR A 145 9.68 10.73 -7.89
C TYR A 145 10.26 10.91 -6.49
N LEU A 146 9.72 10.20 -5.50
CA LEU A 146 10.12 10.33 -4.09
C LEU A 146 11.60 10.03 -3.84
N LEU A 147 12.20 9.16 -4.65
CA LEU A 147 13.62 8.75 -4.56
C LEU A 147 14.50 9.37 -5.65
N GLY A 148 14.03 10.38 -6.39
CA GLY A 148 14.79 11.03 -7.46
C GLY A 148 14.16 10.79 -8.83
N ASP A 149 14.95 10.33 -9.81
CA ASP A 149 14.54 10.22 -11.21
C ASP A 149 13.89 8.87 -11.59
N GLN A 150 13.92 7.90 -10.68
CA GLN A 150 13.42 6.54 -10.89
C GLN A 150 12.14 6.30 -10.10
N LEU A 151 11.07 5.88 -10.80
CA LEU A 151 9.82 5.43 -10.17
C LEU A 151 10.10 4.23 -9.27
N SER A 152 9.50 4.24 -8.09
CA SER A 152 9.57 3.18 -7.08
C SER A 152 8.18 2.80 -6.59
N VAL A 153 8.09 1.74 -5.78
CA VAL A 153 6.84 1.34 -5.12
C VAL A 153 6.33 2.30 -4.05
N ALA A 154 7.07 3.38 -3.74
CA ALA A 154 6.58 4.46 -2.88
C ALA A 154 5.78 5.52 -3.65
N ASP A 155 5.92 5.59 -4.97
CA ASP A 155 5.20 6.51 -5.87
C ASP A 155 3.81 5.96 -6.22
#